data_AF-A0A166AG91-F1
#
_entry.id   AF-A0A166AG91-F1
#
_cell.length_a   1.000
_cell.length_b   1.000
_cell.length_c   1.000
_cell.angle_alpha   90.00
_cell.angle_beta   90.00
_cell.angle_gamma   90.00
#
_symmetry.space_group_name_H-M   'P 1'
#
loop_
_entity.id
_entity.type
_entity.pdbx_description
1 polymer ?
#
loop_
_entity_poly.entity_id
_entity_poly.type
_entity_poly.pdbx_seq_one_letter_code
_entity_poly.pdbx_strand_id
1 'polypeptide(L)'
;MADPTTNTLHPLTDATLTVRVIKSFTYRTERSVVLHHVDLTTTTVAGLKRAVLDVVATQSGWKPYRTVKFDTLKLYTKAHGNKTQNLIINLDHDDWIFEDDDAILQTLGLENESEVSFFNRELYEEFKKNPEVKWD
;
A
#
# COMPACT_ATOMS: atom_id res chain seq x y z
N MET A 1 -32.89 -1.82 -4.05
CA MET A 1 -31.81 -1.40 -4.98
C MET A 1 -30.74 -0.81 -4.09
N ALA A 2 -29.52 -1.35 -4.10
CA ALA A 2 -28.44 -0.83 -3.28
C ALA A 2 -27.91 0.45 -3.95
N ASP A 3 -27.85 1.55 -3.20
CA ASP A 3 -27.22 2.78 -3.66
C ASP A 3 -25.76 2.51 -4.05
N PRO A 4 -25.28 2.98 -5.20
CA PRO A 4 -23.87 2.84 -5.57
C PRO A 4 -23.03 3.59 -4.52
N THR A 5 -22.04 2.91 -3.96
CA THR A 5 -21.07 3.52 -3.04
C THR A 5 -20.35 4.65 -3.78
N THR A 6 -20.08 5.76 -3.09
CA THR A 6 -19.39 6.95 -3.64
C THR A 6 -18.12 6.61 -4.42
N ASN A 7 -17.48 5.49 -4.09
CA ASN A 7 -16.28 5.01 -4.75
C ASN A 7 -16.46 4.60 -6.22
N THR A 8 -17.67 4.20 -6.62
CA THR A 8 -18.00 3.84 -8.02
C THR A 8 -18.36 5.06 -8.89
N LEU A 9 -18.44 6.26 -8.31
CA LEU A 9 -18.76 7.50 -9.03
C LEU A 9 -17.54 8.15 -9.69
N HIS A 10 -16.33 7.86 -9.21
CA HIS A 10 -15.09 8.37 -9.81
C HIS A 10 -14.61 7.46 -10.95
N PRO A 11 -14.18 8.02 -12.08
CA PRO A 11 -13.65 7.21 -13.17
C PRO A 11 -12.34 6.54 -12.71
N LEU A 12 -12.15 5.26 -13.08
CA LEU A 12 -10.94 4.49 -12.75
C LEU A 12 -9.65 5.10 -13.31
N THR A 13 -9.79 6.01 -14.28
CA THR A 13 -8.69 6.76 -14.88
C THR A 13 -8.24 7.97 -14.05
N ASP A 14 -8.96 8.32 -12.97
CA ASP A 14 -8.68 9.48 -12.12
C ASP A 14 -8.93 9.14 -10.64
N ALA A 15 -8.10 8.24 -10.11
CA ALA A 15 -8.18 7.79 -8.73
C ALA A 15 -7.23 8.56 -7.81
N THR A 16 -7.63 8.68 -6.54
CA THR A 16 -6.71 9.00 -5.44
C THR A 16 -6.34 7.72 -4.70
N LEU A 17 -5.05 7.43 -4.57
CA LEU A 17 -4.53 6.27 -3.83
C LEU A 17 -3.74 6.73 -2.60
N THR A 18 -3.90 6.00 -1.50
CA THR A 18 -3.06 6.17 -0.30
C THR A 18 -2.09 5.01 -0.20
N VAL A 19 -0.79 5.30 -0.28
CA VAL A 19 0.28 4.32 -0.11
C VAL A 19 0.93 4.48 1.25
N ARG A 20 0.64 3.55 2.17
CA ARG A 20 1.22 3.48 3.52
C ARG A 20 2.64 2.90 3.43
N VAL A 21 3.65 3.74 3.50
CA VAL A 21 5.05 3.32 3.44
C VAL A 21 5.50 2.89 4.83
N ILE A 22 5.71 1.60 5.03
CA ILE A 22 6.05 1.02 6.34
C ILE A 22 7.57 0.93 6.46
N LYS A 23 8.14 1.74 7.35
CA LYS A 23 9.56 1.72 7.69
C LYS A 23 9.90 0.58 8.65
N SER A 24 9.02 0.31 9.61
CA SER A 24 9.23 -0.74 10.61
C SER A 24 7.92 -1.38 11.03
N PHE A 25 7.86 -2.70 10.93
CA PHE A 25 6.76 -3.50 11.48
C PHE A 25 6.80 -3.52 13.02
N THR A 26 7.97 -3.84 13.59
CA THR A 26 8.18 -3.97 15.03
C THR A 26 7.86 -2.70 15.80
N TYR A 27 8.29 -1.52 15.30
CA TYR A 27 8.01 -0.22 15.92
C TYR A 27 6.74 0.45 15.38
N ARG A 28 6.01 -0.22 14.48
CA ARG A 28 4.82 0.29 13.79
C ARG A 28 5.01 1.68 13.17
N THR A 29 6.19 1.92 12.60
CA THR A 29 6.54 3.19 11.97
C THR A 29 6.13 3.18 10.50
N GLU A 30 5.15 4.01 10.15
CA GLU A 30 4.68 4.20 8.77
C GLU A 30 4.44 5.68 8.47
N ARG A 31 4.43 6.02 7.18
CA ARG A 31 3.95 7.31 6.70
C ARG A 31 3.26 7.11 5.35
N SER A 32 2.17 7.83 5.11
CA SER A 32 1.44 7.76 3.84
C SER A 32 1.96 8.73 2.77
N VAL A 33 2.05 8.23 1.54
CA VAL A 33 2.06 9.02 0.30
C VAL A 33 0.65 9.02 -0.26
N VAL A 34 0.08 10.19 -0.55
CA VAL A 34 -1.19 10.31 -1.28
C VAL A 34 -0.88 10.68 -2.72
N LEU A 35 -1.33 9.85 -3.65
CA LEU A 35 -1.17 10.06 -5.09
C LEU A 35 -2.54 10.41 -5.67
N HIS A 36 -2.63 11.55 -6.35
CA HIS A 36 -3.83 11.98 -7.07
C HIS A 36 -3.68 11.73 -8.56
N HIS A 37 -4.81 11.67 -9.27
CA HIS A 37 -4.84 11.51 -10.73
C HIS A 37 -4.14 10.25 -11.23
N VAL A 38 -4.31 9.14 -10.50
CA VAL A 38 -3.78 7.84 -10.90
C VAL A 38 -4.76 7.18 -11.86
N ASP A 39 -4.31 6.85 -13.07
CA ASP A 39 -5.06 6.02 -13.99
C ASP A 39 -4.85 4.54 -13.66
N LEU A 40 -5.83 3.93 -12.98
CA LEU A 40 -5.76 2.54 -12.54
C LEU A 40 -5.81 1.54 -13.70
N THR A 41 -6.25 1.96 -14.88
CA THR A 41 -6.43 1.11 -16.06
C THR A 41 -5.14 0.94 -16.87
N THR A 42 -4.16 1.82 -16.65
CA THR A 42 -2.87 1.82 -17.36
C THR A 42 -1.66 1.76 -16.43
N THR A 43 -1.79 2.19 -15.17
CA THR A 43 -0.71 2.14 -14.20
C THR A 43 -0.42 0.69 -13.80
N THR A 44 0.85 0.29 -13.86
CA THR A 44 1.31 -1.02 -13.37
C THR A 44 1.74 -0.96 -11.91
N VAL A 45 1.90 -2.12 -11.27
CA VAL A 45 2.47 -2.26 -9.92
C VAL A 45 3.87 -1.62 -9.85
N ALA A 46 4.76 -1.90 -10.80
CA ALA A 46 6.08 -1.26 -10.88
C ALA A 46 5.97 0.27 -11.06
N GLY A 47 5.01 0.74 -11.84
CA GLY A 47 4.71 2.16 -12.00
C GLY A 47 4.38 2.83 -10.68
N LEU A 48 3.49 2.21 -9.89
CA LEU A 48 3.12 2.69 -8.56
C LEU A 48 4.32 2.67 -7.59
N LYS A 49 5.11 1.59 -7.55
CA LYS A 49 6.33 1.51 -6.74
C LYS A 49 7.28 2.65 -7.05
N ARG A 50 7.55 2.90 -8.34
CA ARG A 50 8.45 3.98 -8.78
C ARG A 50 7.95 5.36 -8.37
N ALA A 51 6.67 5.66 -8.57
CA ALA A 51 6.09 6.94 -8.17
C ALA A 51 6.28 7.22 -6.66
N VAL A 52 6.10 6.20 -5.82
CA VAL A 52 6.28 6.31 -4.37
C VAL A 52 7.76 6.44 -3.99
N LEU A 53 8.65 5.68 -4.65
CA LEU A 53 10.10 5.77 -4.43
C LEU A 53 10.64 7.17 -4.80
N ASP A 54 10.16 7.76 -5.88
CA ASP A 54 10.53 9.12 -6.30
C ASP A 54 10.13 10.15 -5.23
N VAL A 55 8.95 10.03 -4.63
CA VAL A 55 8.52 10.86 -3.50
C VAL A 55 9.44 10.70 -2.29
N VAL A 56 9.76 9.45 -1.92
CA VAL A 56 10.65 9.14 -0.78
C VAL A 56 12.06 9.71 -0.99
N ALA A 57 12.59 9.62 -2.22
CA ALA A 57 13.90 10.11 -2.58
C ALA A 57 14.00 11.64 -2.58
N THR A 58 12.96 12.34 -3.05
CA THR A 58 13.01 13.78 -3.33
C THR A 58 12.57 14.65 -2.15
N GLN A 59 11.50 14.26 -1.44
CA GLN A 59 10.91 15.11 -0.40
C GLN A 59 11.67 15.02 0.93
N SER A 60 11.94 16.17 1.56
CA SER A 60 12.76 16.29 2.77
C SER A 60 12.20 15.53 3.99
N GLY A 61 10.88 15.49 4.15
CA GLY A 61 10.22 14.76 5.24
C GLY A 61 10.42 13.25 5.18
N TRP A 62 10.88 12.71 4.05
CA TRP A 62 11.11 11.29 3.85
C TRP A 62 12.54 10.83 4.12
N LYS A 63 13.44 11.75 4.52
CA LYS A 63 14.83 11.42 4.90
C LYS A 63 14.95 10.18 5.79
N PRO A 64 14.12 9.97 6.84
CA PRO A 64 14.23 8.79 7.70
C PRO A 64 13.89 7.45 7.02
N TYR A 65 13.28 7.45 5.84
CA TYR A 65 12.81 6.26 5.13
C TYR A 65 13.81 5.80 4.06
N ARG A 66 14.73 6.66 3.63
CA ARG A 66 15.65 6.41 2.50
C ARG A 66 16.68 5.31 2.74
N THR A 67 16.86 4.87 3.99
CA THR A 67 17.77 3.78 4.36
C THR A 67 17.10 2.40 4.26
N VAL A 68 15.80 2.35 4.02
CA VAL A 68 15.04 1.11 3.91
C VAL A 68 14.79 0.80 2.45
N LYS A 69 14.99 -0.47 2.07
CA LYS A 69 14.59 -0.99 0.76
C LYS A 69 13.10 -1.25 0.77
N PHE A 70 12.36 -0.66 -0.17
CA PHE A 70 10.94 -0.94 -0.39
C PHE A 70 10.77 -1.65 -1.73
N ASP A 71 10.15 -2.82 -1.73
CA ASP A 71 10.03 -3.68 -2.92
C ASP A 71 8.66 -4.37 -3.05
N THR A 72 7.81 -4.31 -2.03
CA THR A 72 6.57 -5.09 -1.99
C THR A 72 5.37 -4.21 -1.68
N LEU A 73 4.34 -4.31 -2.54
CA LEU A 73 3.04 -3.71 -2.33
C LEU A 73 2.03 -4.77 -1.87
N LYS A 74 1.16 -4.40 -0.94
CA LYS A 74 0.06 -5.25 -0.46
C LYS A 74 -1.20 -4.42 -0.30
N LEU A 75 -2.35 -4.91 -0.75
CA LEU A 75 -3.62 -4.26 -0.46
C LEU A 75 -3.85 -4.23 1.06
N TYR A 76 -4.20 -3.08 1.63
CA TYR A 76 -4.32 -2.95 3.09
C TYR A 76 -5.69 -3.46 3.58
N THR A 77 -6.76 -3.02 2.92
CA THR A 77 -8.14 -3.40 3.22
C THR A 77 -8.97 -3.49 1.95
N LYS A 78 -9.94 -4.40 1.93
CA LYS A 78 -11.04 -4.38 0.94
C LYS A 78 -12.27 -3.73 1.57
N ALA A 79 -13.08 -3.04 0.77
CA ALA A 79 -14.39 -2.56 1.20
C ALA A 79 -15.19 -3.73 1.83
N HIS A 80 -15.76 -3.52 3.02
CA HIS A 80 -16.49 -4.53 3.80
C HIS A 80 -15.68 -5.70 4.37
N GLY A 81 -14.34 -5.68 4.30
CA GLY A 81 -13.48 -6.65 4.99
C GLY A 81 -13.34 -6.35 6.49
N ASN A 82 -13.12 -7.39 7.31
CA ASN A 82 -12.80 -7.19 8.72
C ASN A 82 -11.50 -6.38 8.86
N LYS A 83 -11.52 -5.34 9.71
CA LYS A 83 -10.31 -4.60 10.07
C LYS A 83 -9.31 -5.58 10.69
N THR A 84 -8.07 -5.55 10.21
CA THR A 84 -7.00 -6.38 10.79
C THR A 84 -6.77 -6.00 12.25
N GLN A 85 -6.46 -7.00 13.09
CA GLN A 85 -6.08 -6.75 14.49
C GLN A 85 -4.68 -6.11 14.59
N ASN A 86 -3.85 -6.21 13.54
CA ASN A 86 -2.52 -5.64 13.51
C ASN A 86 -2.50 -4.32 12.73
N LEU A 87 -2.37 -3.21 13.46
CA LEU A 87 -2.51 -1.84 12.92
C LEU A 87 -1.42 -1.47 11.88
N ILE A 88 -0.28 -2.16 11.87
CA ILE A 88 0.77 -1.85 10.90
C ILE A 88 0.52 -2.50 9.55
N ILE A 89 0.14 -3.79 9.52
CA ILE A 89 -0.13 -4.53 8.30
C ILE A 89 -1.07 -5.70 8.55
N ASN A 90 -1.89 -6.05 7.56
CA ASN A 90 -2.68 -7.26 7.58
C ASN A 90 -1.79 -8.49 7.40
N LEU A 91 -1.78 -9.43 8.34
CA LEU A 91 -0.98 -10.67 8.30
C LEU A 91 -1.75 -11.88 7.77
N ASP A 92 -3.07 -11.78 7.63
CA ASP A 92 -3.98 -12.90 7.37
C ASP A 92 -4.19 -13.14 5.86
N HIS A 93 -3.90 -12.15 5.02
CA HIS A 93 -4.16 -12.17 3.57
C HIS A 93 -2.90 -11.96 2.73
N ASP A 94 -2.03 -12.96 2.65
CA ASP A 94 -0.85 -12.89 1.76
C ASP A 94 -1.22 -12.89 0.28
N ASP A 95 -2.39 -13.42 -0.07
CA ASP A 95 -2.96 -13.37 -1.40
C ASP A 95 -3.23 -11.94 -1.91
N TRP A 96 -3.13 -10.94 -1.01
CA TRP A 96 -3.26 -9.53 -1.36
C TRP A 96 -1.93 -8.84 -1.69
N ILE A 97 -0.82 -9.59 -1.66
CA ILE A 97 0.48 -9.09 -2.10
C ILE A 97 0.52 -9.05 -3.63
N PHE A 98 1.01 -7.95 -4.18
CA PHE A 98 1.15 -7.77 -5.62
C PHE A 98 2.47 -8.39 -6.08
N GLU A 99 2.39 -9.64 -6.54
CA GLU A 99 3.55 -10.44 -6.97
C GLU A 99 4.02 -10.12 -8.40
N ASP A 100 3.14 -9.59 -9.24
CA ASP A 100 3.43 -9.24 -10.63
C ASP A 100 3.59 -7.72 -10.79
N ASP A 101 4.80 -7.29 -11.14
CA ASP A 101 5.15 -5.88 -11.34
C ASP A 101 4.54 -5.27 -12.61
N ASP A 102 4.19 -6.11 -13.59
CA ASP A 102 3.57 -5.68 -14.85
C ASP A 102 2.04 -5.67 -14.77
N ALA A 103 1.46 -6.23 -13.70
CA ALA A 103 0.02 -6.21 -13.49
C ALA A 103 -0.52 -4.78 -13.37
N ILE A 104 -1.68 -4.57 -13.99
CA ILE A 104 -2.42 -3.29 -13.97
C ILE A 104 -3.16 -3.16 -12.64
N LEU A 105 -3.11 -1.97 -12.02
CA LEU A 105 -3.69 -1.75 -10.69
C LEU A 105 -5.18 -2.12 -10.60
N GLN A 106 -5.97 -1.81 -11.63
CA GLN A 106 -7.39 -2.17 -11.67
C GLN A 106 -7.62 -3.68 -11.56
N THR A 107 -6.78 -4.52 -12.18
CA THR A 107 -6.99 -5.99 -12.18
C THR A 107 -6.72 -6.62 -10.82
N LEU A 108 -5.97 -5.91 -9.97
CA LEU A 108 -5.66 -6.28 -8.59
C LEU A 108 -6.73 -5.81 -7.60
N GLY A 109 -7.81 -5.22 -8.10
CA GLY A 109 -8.94 -4.74 -7.30
C GLY A 109 -8.68 -3.40 -6.61
N LEU A 110 -7.72 -2.60 -7.10
CA LEU A 110 -7.64 -1.20 -6.70
C LEU A 110 -8.78 -0.42 -7.35
N GLU A 111 -9.40 0.40 -6.52
CA GLU A 111 -10.42 1.38 -6.84
C GLU A 111 -10.00 2.75 -6.29
N ASN A 112 -10.78 3.79 -6.57
CA ASN A 112 -10.54 5.09 -5.95
C ASN A 112 -10.51 4.97 -4.41
N GLU A 113 -9.74 5.83 -3.76
CA GLU A 113 -9.50 5.83 -2.30
C GLU A 113 -8.90 4.52 -1.73
N SER A 114 -8.43 3.60 -2.57
CA SER A 114 -7.79 2.38 -2.08
C SER A 114 -6.53 2.69 -1.27
N GLU A 115 -6.36 1.92 -0.20
CA GLU A 115 -5.17 1.93 0.64
C GLU A 115 -4.29 0.71 0.36
N VAL A 116 -3.01 0.94 0.08
CA VAL A 116 -2.01 -0.11 -0.12
C VAL A 116 -0.81 0.13 0.79
N SER A 117 -0.19 -0.93 1.28
CA SER A 117 1.04 -0.87 2.08
C SER A 117 2.26 -1.12 1.19
N PHE A 118 3.30 -0.30 1.33
CA PHE A 118 4.57 -0.45 0.63
C PHE A 118 5.70 -0.68 1.65
N PHE A 119 6.41 -1.80 1.51
CA PHE A 119 7.34 -2.28 2.53
C PHE A 119 8.45 -3.16 1.93
N ASN A 120 9.32 -3.62 2.81
CA ASN A 120 10.37 -4.59 2.50
C ASN A 120 9.87 -6.03 2.68
N ARG A 121 9.91 -6.88 1.64
CA ARG A 121 9.41 -8.26 1.73
C ARG A 121 10.08 -9.06 2.84
N GLU A 122 11.40 -8.96 2.94
CA GLU A 122 12.19 -9.76 3.87
C GLU A 122 11.84 -9.43 5.31
N LEU A 123 11.73 -8.13 5.64
CA LEU A 123 11.31 -7.68 6.97
C LEU A 123 9.86 -8.08 7.31
N TYR A 124 8.98 -8.13 6.30
CA TYR A 124 7.62 -8.63 6.48
C TYR A 124 7.60 -10.10 6.85
N GLU A 125 8.33 -10.94 6.11
CA GLU A 125 8.40 -12.38 6.37
C GLU A 125 9.07 -12.69 7.73
N GLU A 126 10.08 -11.89 8.12
CA GLU A 126 10.68 -11.98 9.46
C GLU A 126 9.67 -11.63 10.56
N PHE A 127 8.98 -10.50 10.43
CA PHE A 127 7.97 -10.07 11.39
C PHE A 127 6.80 -11.05 11.48
N LYS A 128 6.40 -11.67 10.37
CA LYS A 128 5.32 -12.66 10.36
C LYS A 128 5.65 -13.91 11.19
N LYS A 129 6.93 -14.31 11.27
CA LYS A 129 7.37 -15.46 12.08
C LYS A 129 7.26 -15.17 13.58
N ASN A 130 7.44 -13.93 13.99
CA ASN A 130 7.30 -13.50 15.38
C ASN A 130 6.75 -12.06 15.44
N PRO A 131 5.41 -11.88 15.41
CA PRO A 131 4.78 -10.57 15.31
C PRO A 131 4.77 -9.84 16.66
N GLU A 132 5.96 -9.59 17.21
CA GLU A 132 6.16 -8.80 18.41
C GLU A 132 6.28 -7.32 18.07
N VAL A 133 5.47 -6.52 18.75
CA VAL A 133 5.47 -5.08 18.64
C VAL A 133 6.24 -4.50 19.83
N LYS A 134 7.22 -3.63 19.53
CA LYS A 134 7.96 -2.88 20.54
C LYS A 134 7.37 -1.48 20.68
N TRP A 135 7.38 -0.99 21.91
CA TRP A 135 7.08 0.40 22.22
C TRP A 135 8.39 1.18 22.14
N ASP A 136 8.35 2.36 21.52
CA ASP A 136 9.46 3.33 21.55
C ASP A 136 9.47 4.06 22.89
#